data_AF-A0A645DZC8-F1
#
_entry.id   AF-A0A645DZC8-F1
#
_cell.length_a   1.000
_cell.length_b   1.000
_cell.length_c   1.000
_cell.angle_alpha   90.00
_cell.angle_beta   90.00
_cell.angle_gamma   90.00
#
_symmetry.space_group_name_H-M   'P 1'
#
loop_
_entity.id
_entity.type
_entity.pdbx_description
1 polymer ?
#
loop_
_entity_poly.entity_id
_entity_poly.type
_entity_poly.pdbx_seq_one_letter_code
_entity_poly.pdbx_strand_id
1 'polypeptide(L)'
;MLASRNTRINRVLDYIDQNFQRKLLLSELAEQEGLTLTYLSHFFKDTLSMTFQNYLAERRFSNAVMLLETTELSMLDISLASGFSDVRYLSQLCQKHYGCTPLAYRKSRRQRTATPAQNSASAQTFIGGEASKAVLRSLLEDWKKPDDCSAHFA
;
A
#
# COMPACT_ATOMS: atom_id res chain seq x y z
N MET A 1 24.61 -17.21 -1.88
CA MET A 1 24.35 -16.47 -3.14
C MET A 1 23.10 -15.58 -3.12
N LEU A 2 22.08 -15.83 -2.29
CA LEU A 2 20.85 -15.00 -2.23
C LEU A 2 21.05 -13.60 -1.64
N ALA A 3 22.00 -13.43 -0.71
CA ALA A 3 22.30 -12.13 -0.09
C ALA A 3 22.64 -11.06 -1.14
N SER A 4 23.49 -11.39 -2.12
CA SER A 4 23.90 -10.45 -3.17
C SER A 4 22.75 -10.00 -4.08
N ARG A 5 21.76 -10.88 -4.31
CA ARG A 5 20.58 -10.57 -5.15
C ARG A 5 19.67 -9.56 -4.44
N ASN A 6 19.37 -9.80 -3.17
CA ASN A 6 18.56 -8.90 -2.35
C ASN A 6 19.25 -7.56 -2.10
N THR A 7 20.56 -7.55 -1.85
CA THR A 7 21.31 -6.28 -1.71
C THR A 7 21.27 -5.46 -3.00
N ARG A 8 21.37 -6.11 -4.17
CA ARG A 8 21.32 -5.43 -5.46
C ARG A 8 19.94 -4.80 -5.72
N ILE A 9 18.85 -5.54 -5.50
CA ILE A 9 17.52 -4.96 -5.71
C ILE A 9 17.27 -3.78 -4.77
N ASN A 10 17.72 -3.86 -3.52
CA ASN A 10 17.59 -2.74 -2.58
C ASN A 10 18.31 -1.48 -3.09
N ARG A 11 19.55 -1.60 -3.60
CA ARG A 11 20.25 -0.44 -4.19
C ARG A 11 19.52 0.17 -5.38
N VAL A 12 18.95 -0.67 -6.25
CA VAL A 12 18.14 -0.22 -7.39
C VAL A 12 16.89 0.52 -6.91
N LEU A 13 16.21 -0.01 -5.89
CA LEU A 13 15.03 0.62 -5.30
C LEU A 13 15.38 1.95 -4.60
N ASP A 14 16.46 1.99 -3.82
CA ASP A 14 16.95 3.20 -3.16
C ASP A 14 17.27 4.30 -4.19
N TYR A 15 17.86 3.93 -5.32
CA TYR A 15 18.12 4.88 -6.40
C TYR A 15 16.83 5.42 -7.01
N ILE A 16 15.83 4.55 -7.24
CA ILE A 16 14.50 4.97 -7.71
C ILE A 16 13.86 5.93 -6.71
N ASP A 17 13.92 5.61 -5.42
CA ASP A 17 13.33 6.44 -4.36
C ASP A 17 13.97 7.82 -4.22
N GLN A 18 15.25 7.95 -4.56
CA GLN A 18 15.94 9.24 -4.57
C GLN A 18 15.70 10.04 -5.87
N ASN A 19 15.32 9.36 -6.96
CA ASN A 19 15.28 9.97 -8.29
C ASN A 19 13.90 9.90 -8.98
N PHE A 20 12.85 9.43 -8.33
CA PHE A 20 11.54 9.24 -8.98
C PHE A 20 10.94 10.54 -9.50
N GLN A 21 11.27 11.69 -8.90
CA GLN A 21 10.77 13.01 -9.28
C GLN A 21 11.29 13.49 -10.64
N ARG A 22 12.50 13.07 -11.03
CA ARG A 22 13.07 13.41 -12.34
C ARG A 22 12.71 12.34 -13.38
N LYS A 23 12.98 12.64 -14.65
CA LYS A 23 12.94 11.62 -15.71
C LYS A 23 14.01 10.58 -15.40
N LEU A 24 13.57 9.36 -15.06
CA LEU A 24 14.42 8.23 -14.72
C LEU A 24 14.32 7.17 -15.82
N LEU A 25 15.46 6.76 -16.34
CA LEU A 25 15.55 5.78 -17.42
C LEU A 25 16.13 4.47 -16.89
N LEU A 26 15.67 3.36 -17.45
CA LEU A 26 16.21 2.04 -17.10
C LEU A 26 17.69 1.90 -17.52
N SER A 27 18.11 2.61 -18.57
CA SER A 27 19.50 2.66 -19.02
C SER A 27 20.44 3.27 -17.97
N GLU A 28 20.01 4.36 -17.32
CA GLU A 28 20.80 5.00 -16.26
C GLU A 28 21.05 4.06 -15.07
N LEU A 29 20.02 3.31 -14.67
CA LEU A 29 20.14 2.28 -13.63
C LEU A 29 21.06 1.13 -14.05
N ALA A 30 21.00 0.73 -15.33
CA ALA A 30 21.82 -0.35 -15.87
C ALA A 30 23.30 0.05 -15.87
N GLU A 31 23.61 1.28 -16.31
CA GLU A 31 24.96 1.85 -16.28
C GLU A 31 25.50 1.95 -14.84
N GLN A 32 24.69 2.42 -13.89
CA GLN A 32 25.09 2.57 -12.50
C GLN A 32 25.40 1.23 -11.80
N GLU A 33 24.70 0.15 -12.13
CA GLU A 33 24.95 -1.19 -11.58
C GLU A 33 25.93 -2.03 -12.43
N GLY A 34 26.45 -1.49 -13.55
CA GLY A 34 27.35 -2.19 -14.46
C GLY A 34 26.68 -3.38 -15.17
N LEU A 35 25.39 -3.25 -15.50
CA LEU A 35 24.57 -4.30 -16.11
C LEU A 35 24.13 -3.90 -17.51
N THR A 36 23.79 -4.90 -18.33
CA THR A 36 23.10 -4.64 -19.59
C THR A 36 21.64 -4.29 -19.33
N LEU A 37 21.06 -3.43 -20.18
CA LEU A 37 19.66 -3.01 -20.10
C LEU A 37 18.71 -4.22 -20.07
N THR A 38 18.96 -5.21 -20.94
CA THR A 38 18.17 -6.42 -21.07
C THR A 38 18.20 -7.23 -19.78
N TYR A 39 19.40 -7.44 -19.21
CA TYR A 39 19.54 -8.16 -17.95
C TYR A 39 18.80 -7.45 -16.81
N LEU A 40 18.96 -6.13 -16.68
CA LEU A 40 18.28 -5.36 -15.63
C LEU A 40 16.75 -5.42 -15.77
N SER A 41 16.23 -5.33 -17.00
CA SER A 41 14.79 -5.45 -17.26
C SER A 41 14.21 -6.79 -16.80
N HIS A 42 14.87 -7.89 -17.18
CA HIS A 42 14.49 -9.24 -16.74
C HIS A 42 14.64 -9.41 -15.24
N PHE A 43 15.79 -9.01 -14.69
CA PHE A 43 16.06 -9.07 -13.25
C PHE A 43 15.01 -8.34 -12.43
N PHE A 44 14.60 -7.14 -12.86
CA PHE A 44 13.59 -6.34 -12.17
C PHE A 44 12.22 -7.02 -12.21
N LYS A 45 11.81 -7.50 -13.39
CA LYS A 45 10.54 -8.22 -13.57
C LYS A 45 10.50 -9.53 -12.80
N ASP A 46 11.59 -10.28 -12.77
CA ASP A 46 11.67 -11.56 -12.06
C ASP A 46 11.68 -11.38 -10.53
N THR A 47 12.17 -10.23 -10.06
CA THR A 47 12.29 -9.95 -8.62
C THR A 47 11.05 -9.26 -8.05
N LEU A 48 10.43 -8.34 -8.80
CA LEU A 48 9.29 -7.52 -8.35
C LEU A 48 7.96 -7.89 -9.03
N SER A 49 7.97 -8.86 -9.94
CA SER A 49 6.82 -9.29 -10.75
C SER A 49 6.13 -8.16 -11.53
N MET A 50 6.84 -7.04 -11.75
CA MET A 50 6.34 -5.88 -12.46
C MET A 50 7.45 -5.23 -13.29
N THR A 51 7.06 -4.45 -14.28
CA THR A 51 8.02 -3.69 -15.10
C THR A 51 8.55 -2.49 -14.34
N PHE A 52 9.75 -2.04 -14.70
CA PHE A 52 10.35 -0.81 -14.16
C PHE A 52 9.42 0.40 -14.29
N GLN A 53 8.80 0.58 -15.47
CA GLN A 53 7.89 1.70 -15.73
C GLN A 53 6.66 1.67 -14.82
N ASN A 54 6.09 0.48 -14.61
CA ASN A 54 4.95 0.32 -13.70
C ASN A 54 5.36 0.63 -12.26
N TYR A 55 6.49 0.09 -11.79
CA TYR A 55 6.98 0.37 -10.45
C TYR A 55 7.23 1.87 -10.23
N LEU A 56 7.87 2.54 -11.19
CA LEU A 56 8.10 3.99 -11.14
C LEU A 56 6.77 4.76 -11.09
N ALA A 57 5.79 4.37 -11.89
CA ALA A 57 4.46 5.00 -11.88
C ALA A 57 3.75 4.82 -10.53
N GLU A 58 3.77 3.62 -9.94
CA GLU A 58 3.23 3.33 -8.62
C GLU A 58 3.92 4.15 -7.53
N ARG A 59 5.25 4.25 -7.60
CA ARG A 59 6.04 5.00 -6.62
C ARG A 59 5.72 6.49 -6.65
N ARG A 60 5.61 7.06 -7.85
CA ARG A 60 5.18 8.44 -8.09
C ARG A 60 3.74 8.67 -7.65
N PHE A 61 2.85 7.71 -7.92
CA PHE A 61 1.45 7.77 -7.53
C PHE A 61 1.29 7.79 -6.02
N SER A 62 2.02 6.95 -5.29
CA SER A 62 2.06 6.94 -3.84
C SER A 62 2.46 8.31 -3.26
N ASN A 63 3.45 8.97 -3.85
CA ASN A 63 3.83 10.33 -3.46
C ASN A 63 2.73 11.36 -3.77
N ALA A 64 2.07 11.25 -4.94
CA ALA A 64 0.96 12.12 -5.30
C ALA A 64 -0.23 11.99 -4.32
N VAL A 65 -0.56 10.76 -3.91
CA VAL A 65 -1.59 10.50 -2.90
C VAL A 65 -1.23 11.13 -1.56
N MET A 66 0.02 11.00 -1.12
CA MET A 66 0.50 11.68 0.09
C MET A 66 0.30 13.19 -0.02
N LEU A 67 0.71 13.82 -1.12
CA LEU A 67 0.52 15.25 -1.33
C LEU A 67 -0.94 15.67 -1.40
N LEU A 68 -1.82 14.85 -1.97
CA LEU A 68 -3.27 15.08 -1.99
C LEU A 68 -3.89 15.07 -0.59
N GLU A 69 -3.32 14.30 0.34
CA GLU A 69 -3.80 14.20 1.72
C GLU A 69 -3.21 15.28 2.63
N THR A 70 -1.95 15.66 2.43
CA THR A 70 -1.22 16.56 3.33
C THR A 70 -1.21 18.01 2.88
N THR A 71 -1.55 18.32 1.64
CA THR A 71 -1.40 19.68 1.07
C THR A 71 -2.66 20.19 0.35
N GLU A 72 -2.67 21.50 0.10
CA GLU A 72 -3.70 22.21 -0.67
C GLU A 72 -3.28 22.51 -2.12
N LEU A 73 -2.15 21.96 -2.56
CA LEU A 73 -1.55 22.23 -3.87
C LEU A 73 -2.53 21.94 -5.03
N SER A 74 -2.30 22.64 -6.15
CA SER A 74 -3.08 22.41 -7.37
C SER A 74 -2.75 21.03 -7.96
N MET A 75 -3.65 20.49 -8.76
CA MET A 75 -3.41 19.20 -9.43
C MET A 75 -2.15 19.22 -10.32
N LEU A 76 -1.86 20.37 -10.93
CA LEU A 76 -0.67 20.56 -11.75
C LEU A 76 0.60 20.50 -10.87
N ASP A 77 0.61 21.22 -9.75
CA ASP A 77 1.76 21.24 -8.85
C ASP A 77 2.02 19.86 -8.23
N ILE A 78 0.96 19.15 -7.83
CA ILE A 78 1.07 17.78 -7.31
C ILE A 78 1.65 16.84 -8.38
N SER A 79 1.18 16.95 -9.63
CA SER A 79 1.71 16.17 -10.74
C SER A 79 3.21 16.40 -10.92
N LEU A 80 3.63 17.66 -10.98
CA LEU A 80 5.03 18.04 -11.16
C LEU A 80 5.90 17.61 -9.97
N ALA A 81 5.46 17.86 -8.75
CA ALA A 81 6.18 17.50 -7.52
C ALA A 81 6.35 15.98 -7.37
N SER A 82 5.41 15.20 -7.90
CA SER A 82 5.46 13.73 -7.89
C SER A 82 6.25 13.15 -9.07
N GLY A 83 6.75 13.98 -9.99
CA GLY A 83 7.52 13.55 -11.18
C GLY A 83 6.68 13.09 -12.37
N PHE A 84 5.40 13.42 -12.41
CA PHE A 84 4.53 13.17 -13.58
C PHE A 84 4.62 14.31 -14.59
N SER A 85 4.77 13.96 -15.86
CA SER A 85 4.80 14.93 -16.97
C SER A 85 3.41 15.48 -17.34
N ASP A 86 2.34 14.77 -16.98
CA ASP A 86 0.96 15.14 -17.32
C ASP A 86 -0.02 14.75 -16.20
N VAL A 87 -0.87 15.71 -15.83
CA VAL A 87 -1.97 15.58 -14.86
C VAL A 87 -2.99 14.52 -15.30
N ARG A 88 -3.18 14.33 -16.61
CA ARG A 88 -4.10 13.33 -17.16
C ARG A 88 -3.67 11.92 -16.77
N TYR A 89 -2.37 11.64 -16.84
CA TYR A 89 -1.84 10.33 -16.47
C TYR A 89 -2.03 10.04 -14.97
N LEU A 90 -1.76 11.04 -14.12
CA LEU A 90 -2.07 10.96 -12.68
C LEU A 90 -3.56 10.69 -12.43
N SER A 91 -4.44 11.36 -13.18
CA SER A 91 -5.89 11.18 -13.04
C SER A 91 -6.34 9.78 -13.46
N GLN A 92 -5.76 9.23 -14.53
CA GLN A 92 -6.02 7.85 -14.97
C GLN A 92 -5.55 6.82 -13.93
N LEU A 93 -4.36 7.02 -13.36
CA LEU A 93 -3.87 6.18 -12.27
C LEU A 93 -4.82 6.24 -11.07
N CYS A 94 -5.23 7.44 -10.64
CA CYS A 94 -6.18 7.58 -9.54
C CYS A 94 -7.50 6.84 -9.79
N GLN A 95 -8.03 6.94 -11.02
CA GLN A 95 -9.23 6.22 -11.41
C GLN A 95 -9.02 4.70 -11.40
N LYS A 96 -7.86 4.22 -11.83
CA LYS A 96 -7.51 2.79 -11.82
C LYS A 96 -7.37 2.23 -10.39
N HIS A 97 -6.77 3.00 -9.48
CA HIS A 97 -6.50 2.54 -8.10
C HIS A 97 -7.68 2.74 -7.15
N TYR A 98 -8.37 3.87 -7.23
CA TYR A 98 -9.42 4.26 -6.28
C TYR A 98 -10.81 4.38 -6.90
N GLY A 99 -10.95 4.18 -8.21
CA GLY A 99 -12.24 4.33 -8.89
C GLY A 99 -12.76 5.77 -8.95
N CYS A 100 -11.93 6.76 -8.63
CA CYS A 100 -12.31 8.17 -8.61
C CYS A 100 -11.18 9.09 -9.07
N THR A 101 -11.54 10.34 -9.39
CA THR A 101 -10.57 11.37 -9.76
C THR A 101 -9.80 11.89 -8.54
N PRO A 102 -8.58 12.42 -8.71
CA PRO A 102 -7.79 12.95 -7.59
C PRO A 102 -8.50 14.05 -6.80
N LEU A 103 -9.28 14.90 -7.49
CA LEU A 103 -10.09 15.95 -6.86
C LEU A 103 -11.24 15.37 -6.04
N ALA A 104 -11.93 14.34 -6.56
CA ALA A 104 -12.96 13.63 -5.82
C ALA A 104 -12.37 12.91 -4.60
N TYR A 105 -11.19 12.30 -4.76
CA TYR A 105 -10.44 11.70 -3.67
C TYR A 105 -10.16 12.70 -2.55
N ARG A 106 -9.58 13.86 -2.88
CA ARG A 106 -9.30 14.96 -1.93
C ARG A 106 -10.56 15.42 -1.19
N LYS A 107 -11.67 15.61 -1.92
CA LYS A 107 -12.96 16.01 -1.33
C LYS A 107 -13.49 14.96 -0.35
N SER A 108 -13.46 13.68 -0.73
CA SER A 108 -13.94 12.58 0.11
C SER A 108 -13.16 12.45 1.42
N ARG A 109 -11.83 12.63 1.38
CA ARG A 109 -10.96 12.55 2.57
C ARG A 109 -11.22 13.70 3.53
N ARG A 110 -11.40 14.92 3.03
CA ARG A 110 -11.78 16.07 3.86
C ARG A 110 -13.13 15.91 4.54
N GLN A 111 -14.10 15.32 3.85
CA GLN A 111 -15.41 15.04 4.44
C GLN A 111 -15.34 14.00 5.55
N ARG A 112 -14.43 13.01 5.45
CA ARG A 112 -14.19 12.04 6.53
C ARG A 112 -13.52 12.66 7.75
N THR A 113 -12.61 13.63 7.57
CA THR A 113 -11.95 14.33 8.69
C THR A 113 -12.82 15.42 9.32
N ALA A 114 -13.85 15.91 8.60
CA ALA A 114 -14.75 16.96 9.06
C ALA A 114 -15.99 16.44 9.82
N THR A 115 -16.11 15.12 10.05
CA THR A 115 -17.14 14.59 10.96
C THR A 115 -16.64 14.70 12.40
N PRO A 116 -17.30 15.49 13.27
CA PRO A 116 -17.00 15.47 14.71
C PRO A 116 -17.26 14.07 15.24
N ALA A 117 -16.46 13.66 16.23
CA ALA A 117 -16.57 12.40 16.95
C ALA A 117 -18.00 12.04 17.34
N GLN A 118 -18.74 11.33 16.50
CA GLN A 118 -19.98 10.63 16.81
C GLN A 118 -20.12 9.42 15.88
N ASN A 119 -19.64 8.27 16.37
CA ASN A 119 -20.31 6.97 16.21
C ASN A 119 -19.65 5.97 17.17
N SER A 120 -20.06 6.10 18.42
CA SER A 120 -20.22 5.04 19.41
C SER A 120 -21.10 3.90 18.86
N ALA A 121 -20.59 3.11 17.91
CA ALA A 121 -21.31 1.96 17.35
C ALA A 121 -20.43 0.71 17.14
N SER A 122 -19.22 0.70 17.68
CA SER A 122 -18.59 -0.53 18.15
C SER A 122 -18.41 -0.38 19.65
N ALA A 123 -19.51 -0.51 20.39
CA ALA A 123 -19.48 -0.68 21.84
C ALA A 123 -18.85 -2.04 22.14
N GLN A 124 -17.53 -2.12 22.01
CA GLN A 124 -16.76 -3.15 22.67
C GLN A 124 -16.83 -2.80 24.16
N THR A 125 -17.81 -3.40 24.84
CA THR A 125 -17.96 -3.25 26.28
C THR A 125 -16.76 -3.95 26.91
N PHE A 126 -15.81 -3.18 27.44
CA PHE A 126 -14.75 -3.73 28.28
C PHE A 126 -15.39 -4.18 29.59
N ILE A 127 -15.72 -5.45 29.69
CA ILE A 127 -16.30 -6.04 30.89
C ILE A 127 -15.17 -6.15 31.93
N GLY A 128 -15.32 -5.51 33.09
CA GLY A 128 -14.36 -5.62 34.20
C GLY A 128 -14.22 -7.06 34.72
N GLY A 129 -13.14 -7.35 35.45
CA GLY A 129 -12.71 -8.72 35.76
C GLY A 129 -13.76 -9.61 36.45
N GLU A 130 -14.63 -9.05 37.29
CA GLU A 130 -15.76 -9.77 37.92
C GLU A 130 -16.83 -10.17 36.89
N ALA A 131 -17.24 -9.22 36.06
CA ALA A 131 -18.27 -9.46 35.07
C ALA A 131 -17.75 -10.33 33.90
N SER A 132 -16.43 -10.31 33.63
CA SER A 132 -15.82 -11.24 32.67
C SER A 132 -15.88 -12.68 33.16
N LYS A 133 -15.70 -12.94 34.46
CA LYS A 133 -15.85 -14.28 35.05
C LYS A 133 -17.30 -14.77 34.99
N ALA A 134 -18.27 -13.89 35.18
CA ALA A 134 -19.69 -14.26 35.10
C ALA A 134 -20.07 -14.74 33.70
N VAL A 135 -19.63 -14.02 32.66
CA VAL A 135 -19.85 -14.42 31.26
C VAL A 135 -19.14 -15.73 30.92
N LEU A 136 -17.91 -15.92 31.40
CA LEU A 136 -17.19 -17.18 31.19
C LEU A 136 -17.86 -18.37 31.89
N ARG A 137 -18.44 -18.19 33.08
CA ARG A 137 -19.20 -19.25 33.76
C ARG A 137 -20.44 -19.65 32.99
N SER A 138 -21.23 -18.68 32.51
CA SER A 138 -22.43 -18.99 31.73
C SER A 138 -22.11 -19.73 30.43
N LEU A 139 -21.01 -19.37 29.76
CA LEU A 139 -20.55 -20.06 28.55
C LEU A 139 -20.03 -21.48 28.83
N LEU A 140 -19.51 -21.72 30.04
CA LEU A 140 -19.04 -23.04 30.45
C LEU A 140 -20.21 -23.97 30.84
N GLU A 141 -21.29 -23.42 31.38
CA GLU A 141 -22.53 -24.15 31.67
C GLU A 141 -23.24 -24.62 30.38
N ASP A 142 -23.24 -23.78 29.35
CA ASP A 142 -23.84 -24.11 28.03
C ASP A 142 -22.97 -25.06 27.19
N TRP A 143 -21.71 -25.25 27.56
CA TRP A 143 -20.81 -26.14 26.84
C TRP A 143 -21.07 -27.61 27.21
N LYS A 144 -22.02 -28.22 26.50
CA LYS A 144 -22.16 -29.67 26.46
C LYS A 144 -21.00 -30.24 25.65
N LYS A 145 -20.14 -31.05 26.29
CA LYS A 145 -19.08 -31.83 25.61
C LYS A 145 -19.67 -32.47 24.34
N PRO A 146 -19.04 -32.33 23.17
CA PRO A 146 -19.42 -33.16 22.03
C PRO A 146 -19.15 -34.62 22.42
N ASP A 147 -20.21 -35.42 22.39
CA ASP A 147 -20.16 -36.86 22.65
C ASP A 147 -19.13 -37.53 21.72
N ASP A 148 -18.35 -38.42 22.32
CA ASP A 148 -17.38 -39.35 21.75
C ASP A 148 -17.34 -39.47 20.22
N CYS A 149 -16.39 -38.78 19.57
CA CYS A 149 -15.96 -39.13 18.22
C CYS A 149 -14.85 -40.19 18.30
N SER A 150 -15.18 -41.36 18.85
CA SER A 150 -14.36 -42.57 18.76
C SER A 150 -14.87 -43.46 17.64
N ALA A 151 -14.50 -43.20 16.38
CA ALA A 151 -14.55 -44.22 15.33
C ALA A 151 -13.97 -43.76 13.98
N HIS A 152 -13.12 -44.62 13.42
CA HIS A 152 -12.76 -44.78 12.01
C HIS A 152 -11.79 -43.77 11.36
N PHE A 153 -10.50 -44.02 11.57
CA PHE A 153 -9.56 -44.15 10.44
C PHE A 153 -8.66 -45.36 10.70
N ALA A 154 -8.97 -46.47 10.02
CA ALA A 154 -8.07 -47.58 9.75
C ALA A 154 -7.99 -47.70 8.23
#